data_AF-A0A919WHN4-F1
#
_entry.id   AF-A0A919WHN4-F1
#
_cell.length_a   1.000
_cell.length_b   1.000
_cell.length_c   1.000
_cell.angle_alpha   90.00
_cell.angle_beta   90.00
_cell.angle_gamma   90.00
#
_symmetry.space_group_name_H-M   'P 1'
#
loop_
_entity.id
_entity.type
_entity.pdbx_description
1 polymer ?
#
loop_
_entity_poly.entity_id
_entity_poly.type
_entity_poly.pdbx_seq_one_letter_code
_entity_poly.pdbx_strand_id
1 'polypeptide(L)'
;MEESQKLPSIRNLAKELKISVITAQRAYDELEREGFIYTVVGKGSYVASINKEMYRETKTKIVEEKLSEAIKHAKQAGLTEEELKGILNHLIEGDRVE
;
A
#
# COMPACT_ATOMS: atom_id res chain seq x y z
N MET A 1 -11.50 15.00 4.85
CA MET A 1 -11.71 14.36 6.16
C MET A 1 -10.44 14.54 6.96
N GLU A 2 -10.54 14.78 8.25
CA GLU A 2 -9.36 14.89 9.11
C GLU A 2 -8.83 13.49 9.44
N GLU A 3 -7.51 13.36 9.52
CA GLU A 3 -6.88 12.11 9.92
C GLU A 3 -7.34 11.68 11.31
N SER A 4 -7.51 10.37 11.53
CA SER A 4 -8.02 9.80 12.80
C SER A 4 -9.46 10.22 13.16
N GLN A 5 -10.20 10.85 12.24
CA GLN A 5 -11.60 11.14 12.43
C GLN A 5 -12.40 9.84 12.53
N LYS A 6 -13.21 9.72 13.58
CA LYS A 6 -14.13 8.59 13.75
C LYS A 6 -15.22 8.64 12.68
N LEU A 7 -15.37 7.54 11.95
CA LEU A 7 -16.41 7.37 10.95
C LEU A 7 -17.75 7.02 11.62
N PRO A 8 -18.88 7.34 10.95
CA PRO A 8 -20.18 6.86 11.41
C PRO A 8 -20.18 5.33 11.43
N SER A 9 -21.00 4.74 12.30
CA SER A 9 -21.22 3.30 12.25
C SER A 9 -21.87 2.92 10.92
N ILE A 10 -21.61 1.70 10.46
CA ILE A 10 -22.18 1.16 9.21
C ILE A 10 -23.71 1.27 9.20
N ARG A 11 -24.35 1.07 10.35
CA ARG A 11 -25.80 1.22 10.52
C ARG A 11 -26.26 2.68 10.40
N ASN A 12 -25.50 3.63 10.98
CA ASN A 12 -25.82 5.04 10.88
C ASN A 12 -25.67 5.54 9.45
N LEU A 13 -24.59 5.17 8.78
CA LEU A 13 -24.36 5.52 7.38
C LEU A 13 -25.44 4.96 6.46
N ALA A 14 -25.81 3.69 6.64
CA ALA A 14 -26.90 3.08 5.88
C ALA A 14 -28.23 3.83 6.07
N LYS A 15 -28.52 4.27 7.29
CA LYS A 15 -29.73 5.05 7.61
C LYS A 15 -29.70 6.45 6.98
N GLU A 16 -28.58 7.16 7.08
CA GLU A 16 -28.42 8.52 6.52
C GLU A 16 -28.53 8.53 5.00
N LEU A 17 -27.88 7.56 4.33
CA LEU A 17 -27.89 7.44 2.88
C LEU A 17 -29.09 6.67 2.33
N LYS A 18 -29.97 6.14 3.19
CA LYS A 18 -31.12 5.29 2.83
C LYS A 18 -30.75 4.09 1.95
N ILE A 19 -29.59 3.49 2.21
CA ILE A 19 -29.09 2.29 1.51
C ILE A 19 -29.15 1.06 2.43
N SER A 20 -28.96 -0.13 1.85
CA SER A 20 -28.89 -1.34 2.66
C SER A 20 -27.63 -1.37 3.53
N VAL A 21 -27.73 -1.98 4.72
CA VAL A 21 -26.57 -2.18 5.61
C VAL A 21 -25.48 -2.99 4.93
N ILE A 22 -25.84 -3.96 4.08
CA ILE A 22 -24.89 -4.79 3.32
C ILE A 22 -24.08 -3.92 2.35
N THR A 23 -24.73 -2.96 1.69
CA THR A 23 -24.06 -2.02 0.78
C THR A 23 -23.06 -1.15 1.55
N ALA A 24 -23.47 -0.58 2.69
CA ALA A 24 -22.60 0.24 3.53
C ALA A 24 -21.42 -0.57 4.10
N GLN A 25 -21.67 -1.83 4.49
CA GLN A 25 -20.62 -2.75 4.95
C GLN A 25 -19.58 -2.99 3.86
N ARG A 26 -20.03 -3.33 2.64
CA ARG A 26 -19.11 -3.56 1.50
C ARG A 26 -18.23 -2.35 1.21
N ALA A 27 -18.80 -1.15 1.26
CA ALA A 27 -18.02 0.07 1.08
C ALA A 27 -16.95 0.26 2.17
N TYR A 28 -17.27 -0.06 3.43
CA TYR A 28 -16.29 -0.01 4.52
C TYR A 28 -15.20 -1.07 4.37
N ASP A 29 -15.59 -2.29 3.99
CA ASP A 29 -14.64 -3.39 3.75
C ASP A 29 -13.68 -3.07 2.59
N GLU A 30 -14.15 -2.37 1.56
CA GLU A 30 -13.35 -1.91 0.43
C GLU A 30 -12.40 -0.79 0.84
N LEU A 31 -12.89 0.22 1.56
CA LEU A 31 -12.06 1.29 2.11
C LEU A 31 -11.00 0.78 3.09
N GLU A 32 -11.31 -0.23 3.90
CA GLU A 32 -10.35 -0.85 4.82
C GLU A 32 -9.30 -1.67 4.08
N ARG A 33 -9.73 -2.43 3.05
CA ARG A 33 -8.83 -3.19 2.16
C ARG A 33 -7.86 -2.28 1.40
N GLU A 34 -8.33 -1.13 0.95
CA GLU A 34 -7.53 -0.11 0.27
C GLU A 34 -6.69 0.73 1.23
N GLY A 35 -6.86 0.56 2.55
CA GLY A 35 -6.07 1.22 3.58
C GLY A 35 -6.49 2.68 3.85
N PHE A 36 -7.67 3.10 3.39
CA PHE A 36 -8.23 4.42 3.66
C PHE A 36 -8.81 4.55 5.06
N ILE A 37 -9.22 3.43 5.68
CA ILE A 37 -9.81 3.39 7.01
C ILE A 37 -9.26 2.18 7.80
N TYR A 38 -9.38 2.21 9.13
CA TYR A 38 -9.10 1.06 9.98
C TYR A 38 -10.16 0.92 11.07
N THR A 39 -10.48 -0.33 11.43
CA THR A 39 -11.47 -0.64 12.46
C THR A 39 -10.82 -1.13 13.74
N VAL A 40 -11.20 -0.50 14.86
CA VAL A 40 -10.83 -0.97 16.20
C VAL A 40 -12.03 -1.67 16.82
N VAL A 41 -11.90 -2.96 17.09
CA VAL A 41 -12.96 -3.80 17.68
C VAL A 41 -13.51 -3.13 18.95
N GLY A 42 -14.82 -2.93 19.00
CA GLY A 42 -15.52 -2.29 20.12
C GLY A 42 -15.42 -0.75 20.19
N LYS A 43 -14.60 -0.10 19.35
CA LYS A 43 -14.45 1.37 19.33
C LYS A 43 -14.96 2.04 18.05
N GLY A 44 -14.99 1.30 16.93
CA GLY A 44 -15.52 1.75 15.63
C GLY A 44 -14.43 1.90 14.57
N SER A 45 -14.79 2.49 13.43
CA SER A 45 -13.89 2.71 12.29
C SER A 45 -13.41 4.16 12.24
N TYR A 46 -12.18 4.36 11.78
CA TYR A 46 -11.50 5.65 11.77
C TYR A 46 -10.85 5.87 10.40
N VAL A 47 -10.81 7.13 9.96
CA VAL A 47 -10.05 7.53 8.76
C VAL A 47 -8.59 7.24 9.03
N ALA A 48 -7.99 6.35 8.23
CA ALA A 48 -6.56 6.16 8.28
C ALA A 48 -5.92 7.48 7.89
N SER A 49 -4.93 7.95 8.67
CA SER A 49 -3.88 8.75 8.05
C SER A 49 -3.42 7.90 6.87
N ILE A 50 -3.52 8.39 5.62
CA ILE A 50 -2.84 7.74 4.50
C ILE A 50 -1.39 7.73 4.95
N ASN A 51 -0.97 6.62 5.53
CA ASN A 51 0.32 6.53 6.16
C ASN A 51 1.25 6.32 4.99
N LYS A 52 1.65 7.43 4.36
CA LYS A 52 2.65 7.45 3.28
C LYS A 52 3.84 6.58 3.68
N GLU A 53 4.14 6.51 4.97
CA GLU A 53 5.13 5.62 5.55
C GLU A 53 4.79 4.14 5.38
N MET A 54 3.57 3.68 5.69
CA MET A 54 3.16 2.27 5.50
C MET A 54 3.07 1.89 4.03
N TYR A 55 2.53 2.76 3.17
CA TYR A 55 2.51 2.54 1.71
C TYR A 55 3.93 2.49 1.13
N ARG A 56 4.79 3.43 1.55
CA ARG A 56 6.21 3.44 1.18
C ARG A 56 6.90 2.19 1.69
N GLU A 57 6.63 1.74 2.91
CA GLU A 57 7.23 0.54 3.50
C GLU A 57 6.84 -0.72 2.72
N THR A 58 5.56 -0.89 2.36
CA THR A 58 5.13 -2.01 1.50
C THR A 58 5.80 -1.97 0.13
N LYS A 59 5.89 -0.79 -0.50
CA LYS A 59 6.58 -0.63 -1.79
C LYS A 59 8.08 -0.88 -1.68
N THR A 60 8.73 -0.41 -0.62
CA THR A 60 10.15 -0.65 -0.35
C THR A 60 10.42 -2.15 -0.18
N LYS A 61 9.58 -2.88 0.57
CA LYS A 61 9.73 -4.34 0.74
C LYS A 61 9.67 -5.07 -0.60
N ILE A 62 8.74 -4.71 -1.49
CA ILE A 62 8.65 -5.30 -2.84
C ILE A 62 9.93 -5.03 -3.65
N VAL A 63 10.47 -3.81 -3.57
CA VAL A 63 11.72 -3.45 -4.25
C VAL A 63 12.91 -4.23 -3.68
N GLU A 64 13.00 -4.35 -2.35
CA GLU A 64 14.05 -5.13 -1.68
C GLU A 64 14.01 -6.62 -2.07
N GLU A 65 12.82 -7.22 -2.12
CA GLU A 65 12.65 -8.61 -2.57
C GLU A 65 13.14 -8.79 -4.01
N LYS A 66 12.73 -7.91 -4.93
CA LYS A 66 13.12 -7.98 -6.34
C LYS A 66 14.61 -7.76 -6.55
N LEU A 67 15.21 -6.81 -5.83
CA LEU A 67 16.65 -6.59 -5.87
C LEU A 67 17.43 -7.78 -5.28
N SER A 68 16.91 -8.40 -4.22
CA SER A 68 17.50 -9.61 -3.64
C SER A 68 17.49 -10.78 -4.62
N GLU A 69 16.39 -10.98 -5.36
CA GLU A 69 16.31 -11.93 -6.47
C GLU A 69 17.33 -11.61 -7.57
N ALA A 70 17.40 -10.35 -8.01
CA ALA A 70 18.36 -9.91 -9.02
C ALA A 70 19.81 -10.13 -8.59
N ILE A 71 20.17 -9.84 -7.33
CA ILE A 71 21.50 -10.09 -6.77
C ILE A 71 21.84 -11.58 -6.79
N LYS A 72 20.89 -12.47 -6.47
CA LYS A 72 21.11 -13.92 -6.53
C LYS A 72 21.43 -14.37 -7.96
N HIS A 73 20.67 -13.90 -8.95
CA HIS A 73 20.92 -14.22 -10.35
C HIS A 73 22.24 -13.64 -10.85
N ALA A 74 22.58 -12.40 -10.47
CA ALA A 74 23.85 -11.77 -10.81
C ALA A 74 25.05 -12.58 -10.29
N LYS A 75 24.99 -13.06 -9.04
CA LYS A 75 26.01 -13.94 -8.47
C LYS A 75 26.13 -15.26 -9.21
N GLN A 76 25.02 -15.87 -9.60
CA GLN A 76 25.02 -17.12 -10.39
C GLN A 76 25.62 -16.93 -11.79
N ALA A 77 25.43 -15.75 -12.37
CA ALA A 77 26.02 -15.37 -13.65
C ALA A 77 27.49 -14.90 -13.53
N GLY A 78 28.06 -14.87 -12.32
CA GLY A 78 29.45 -14.48 -12.09
C GLY A 78 29.70 -12.97 -12.14
N LEU A 79 28.66 -12.14 -12.05
CA LEU A 79 28.82 -10.69 -12.05
C LEU A 79 29.46 -10.21 -10.75
N THR A 80 30.40 -9.29 -10.91
CA THR A 80 30.95 -8.49 -9.82
C THR A 80 29.95 -7.46 -9.32
N GLU A 81 30.18 -6.95 -8.12
CA GLU A 81 29.36 -5.88 -7.55
C GLU A 81 29.38 -4.60 -8.41
N GLU A 82 30.53 -4.30 -9.04
CA GLU A 82 30.70 -3.15 -9.92
C GLU A 82 29.87 -3.29 -11.20
N GLU A 83 29.89 -4.47 -11.83
CA GLU A 83 29.07 -4.75 -13.02
C GLU A 83 27.57 -4.68 -12.70
N LEU A 84 27.15 -5.23 -11.56
CA LEU A 84 25.74 -5.17 -11.13
C LEU A 84 25.29 -3.72 -10.87
N LYS A 85 26.12 -2.92 -10.20
CA LYS A 85 25.86 -1.48 -9.98
C LYS A 85 25.82 -0.72 -11.31
N GLY A 86 26.69 -1.07 -12.26
CA GLY A 86 26.70 -0.51 -13.61
C GLY A 86 25.39 -0.79 -14.36
N ILE A 87 24.91 -2.04 -14.32
CA ILE A 87 23.62 -2.42 -14.92
C ILE A 87 22.46 -1.67 -14.25
N LEU A 88 22.46 -1.59 -12.91
CA LEU A 88 21.42 -0.87 -12.17
C LEU A 88 21.37 0.61 -12.56
N ASN A 89 22.53 1.28 -12.62
CA ASN A 89 22.61 2.68 -13.04
C ASN A 89 22.13 2.85 -14.47
N HIS A 90 22.53 1.96 -15.38
CA HIS A 90 22.07 2.01 -16.77
C HIS A 90 20.55 1.84 -16.90
N LEU A 91 19.95 0.93 -16.13
CA LEU A 91 18.50 0.75 -16.10
C LEU A 91 17.77 1.98 -15.55
N ILE A 92 18.30 2.61 -14.50
CA ILE A 92 17.74 3.84 -13.93
C ILE A 92 17.82 5.02 -14.92
N GLU A 93 18.90 5.11 -15.67
CA GLU A 93 19.09 6.15 -16.69
C GLU A 93 18.26 5.88 -17.96
N GLY A 94 18.04 4.61 -18.31
CA GLY A 94 17.23 4.17 -19.44
C GLY A 94 15.71 4.36 -19.24
N ASP A 95 15.24 4.38 -17.99
CA ASP A 95 13.83 4.63 -17.63
C ASP A 95 13.45 6.14 -17.64
N ARG A 96 14.37 7.04 -18.05
CA ARG A 96 14.11 8.47 -18.24
C ARG A 96 13.70 8.87 -19.67
N VAL A 97 13.44 7.91 -20.54
CA VAL A 97 12.94 8.18 -21.89
C VAL A 97 11.53 7.59 -22.05
N GLU A 98 10.54 8.31 -21.53
CA GLU A 98 9.22 8.55 -22.15
C GLU A 98 8.51 9.71 -21.43
#